data_AF-A0A7Y5LMC5-F1
#
_entry.id   AF-A0A7Y5LMC5-F1
#
_cell.length_a   1.000
_cell.length_b   1.000
_cell.length_c   1.000
_cell.angle_alpha   90.00
_cell.angle_beta   90.00
_cell.angle_gamma   90.00
#
_symmetry.space_group_name_H-M   'P 1'
#
loop_
_entity.id
_entity.type
_entity.pdbx_description
1 polymer ?
#
loop_
_entity_poly.entity_id
_entity_poly.type
_entity_poly.pdbx_seq_one_letter_code
_entity_poly.pdbx_strand_id
1 'polypeptide(L)'
;MSANEKGTWFIGEMHHGVGFPAGFMQDGIGYSARGVFGVGGRISGTFLLCHALFSLGYGGFLETTATPIDSGQLERSIIDVGGGFRLSIPIVGRVRVYTDILAGYGHILTDLSLGPYERYDMSYGGFALTVGGGLQYRLARFMSIGVRGEWTGVLRNELVDFATAVLARPQSDSAFHGRHAYFVSATFHF
;
A
#
# COMPACT_ATOMS: atom_id res chain seq x y z
N MET A 1 28.92 -2.70 5.45
CA MET A 1 28.87 -2.43 6.90
C MET A 1 29.55 -3.61 7.55
N SER A 2 30.60 -3.37 8.32
CA SER A 2 31.21 -4.44 9.11
C SER A 2 30.17 -4.91 10.13
N ALA A 3 30.32 -6.13 10.64
CA ALA A 3 29.41 -6.73 11.61
C ALA A 3 29.37 -5.99 12.99
N ASN A 4 29.90 -4.76 13.11
CA ASN A 4 30.10 -4.05 14.38
C ASN A 4 29.50 -2.64 14.49
N GLU A 5 28.77 -2.12 13.50
CA GLU A 5 28.14 -0.79 13.66
C GLU A 5 26.88 -0.90 14.54
N LYS A 6 27.06 -0.72 15.85
CA LYS A 6 25.99 -0.41 16.81
C LYS A 6 25.58 1.06 16.61
N GLY A 7 24.31 1.33 16.33
CA GLY A 7 23.82 2.69 16.12
C GLY A 7 22.34 2.75 15.80
N THR A 8 21.77 3.94 15.98
CA THR A 8 20.46 4.35 15.49
C THR A 8 20.60 4.84 14.06
N TRP A 9 19.69 4.43 13.19
CA TRP A 9 19.68 4.75 11.77
C TRP A 9 18.33 5.28 11.38
N PHE A 10 18.30 6.28 10.51
CA PHE A 10 17.08 6.82 9.94
C PHE A 10 16.96 6.37 8.50
N ILE A 11 15.73 6.11 8.09
CA ILE A 11 15.40 5.81 6.70
C ILE A 11 14.31 6.74 6.19
N GLY A 12 14.46 7.17 4.95
CA GLY A 12 13.41 7.80 4.15
C GLY A 12 13.27 7.03 2.85
N GLU A 13 12.07 6.56 2.52
CA GLU A 13 11.80 5.76 1.34
C GLU A 13 10.59 6.30 0.58
N MET A 14 10.73 6.40 -0.73
CA MET A 14 9.62 6.69 -1.64
C MET A 14 9.39 5.46 -2.53
N HIS A 15 8.12 5.10 -2.68
CA HIS A 15 7.63 3.99 -3.48
C HIS A 15 6.69 4.52 -4.55
N HIS A 16 6.85 4.04 -5.78
CA HIS A 16 5.96 4.33 -6.90
C HIS A 16 5.74 3.06 -7.71
N GLY A 17 4.52 2.86 -8.21
CA GLY A 17 4.24 1.68 -9.02
C GLY A 17 2.78 1.51 -9.36
N VAL A 18 2.42 0.26 -9.57
CA VAL A 18 1.08 -0.15 -10.00
C VAL A 18 0.32 -0.75 -8.84
N GLY A 19 -0.98 -0.48 -8.79
CA GLY A 19 -1.88 -1.04 -7.80
C GLY A 19 -3.09 -1.69 -8.45
N PHE A 20 -3.70 -2.61 -7.71
CA PHE A 20 -4.91 -3.33 -8.05
C PHE A 20 -5.87 -3.23 -6.85
N PRO A 21 -7.14 -2.87 -7.07
CA PRO A 21 -8.13 -2.83 -6.01
C PRO A 21 -8.34 -4.24 -5.45
N ALA A 22 -8.40 -4.36 -4.12
CA ALA A 22 -8.59 -5.62 -3.40
C ALA A 22 -9.91 -5.57 -2.63
N GLY A 23 -10.68 -6.67 -2.65
CA GLY A 23 -12.02 -6.73 -2.04
C GLY A 23 -13.12 -6.04 -2.86
N PHE A 24 -12.78 -5.53 -4.04
CA PHE A 24 -13.71 -4.99 -5.03
C PHE A 24 -13.77 -5.89 -6.28
N MET A 25 -14.75 -5.67 -7.17
CA MET A 25 -14.74 -6.25 -8.53
C MET A 25 -13.42 -5.86 -9.24
N GLN A 26 -12.79 -6.82 -9.93
CA GLN A 26 -11.32 -6.94 -10.02
C GLN A 26 -10.60 -6.35 -11.25
N ASP A 27 -11.22 -5.46 -12.03
CA ASP A 27 -10.64 -5.13 -13.36
C ASP A 27 -9.84 -3.81 -13.42
N GLY A 28 -9.87 -3.01 -12.35
CA GLY A 28 -9.15 -1.74 -12.30
C GLY A 28 -7.64 -1.91 -12.13
N ILE A 29 -6.83 -1.34 -13.03
CA ILE A 29 -5.39 -1.14 -12.81
C ILE A 29 -5.17 0.33 -12.49
N GLY A 30 -4.38 0.58 -11.46
CA GLY A 30 -4.18 1.92 -10.92
C GLY A 30 -2.73 2.29 -10.70
N TYR A 31 -2.54 3.56 -10.39
CA TYR A 31 -1.27 4.07 -9.87
C TYR A 31 -1.25 3.95 -8.35
N SER A 32 -0.08 3.69 -7.78
CA SER A 32 0.11 3.71 -6.33
C SER A 32 1.44 4.35 -5.94
N ALA A 33 1.44 5.06 -4.83
CA ALA A 33 2.62 5.67 -4.23
C ALA A 33 2.60 5.53 -2.71
N ARG A 34 3.78 5.45 -2.09
CA ARG A 34 3.92 5.45 -0.62
C ARG A 34 5.20 6.14 -0.20
N GLY A 35 5.10 7.04 0.76
CA GLY A 35 6.23 7.57 1.51
C GLY A 35 6.37 6.83 2.83
N VAL A 36 7.60 6.46 3.19
CA VAL A 36 7.92 5.81 4.47
C VAL A 36 9.09 6.54 5.12
N PHE A 37 8.94 6.80 6.40
CA PHE A 37 10.01 7.29 7.26
C PHE A 37 10.20 6.31 8.41
N GLY A 38 11.42 6.10 8.85
CA GLY A 38 11.67 5.16 9.93
C GLY A 38 12.92 5.45 10.71
N VAL A 39 12.94 4.94 11.93
CA VAL A 39 14.10 4.96 12.81
C VAL A 39 14.30 3.56 13.37
N GLY A 40 15.54 3.11 13.39
CA GLY A 40 15.81 1.74 13.75
C GLY A 40 17.27 1.44 14.01
N GLY A 41 17.55 0.15 14.14
CA GLY A 41 18.89 -0.34 14.34
C GLY A 41 18.95 -1.84 14.40
N ARG A 42 20.14 -2.33 14.72
CA ARG A 42 20.42 -3.75 14.79
C ARG A 42 19.93 -4.31 16.13
N ILE A 43 19.19 -5.40 16.10
CA ILE A 43 18.81 -6.13 17.32
C ILE A 43 20.06 -6.79 17.89
N SER A 44 20.37 -6.52 19.16
CA SER A 44 21.55 -7.04 19.86
C SER A 44 21.64 -8.57 19.75
N GLY A 45 22.81 -9.09 19.40
CA GLY A 45 23.04 -10.53 19.27
C GLY A 45 22.52 -11.17 17.98
N THR A 46 21.90 -10.42 17.06
CA THR A 46 21.37 -10.95 15.80
C THR A 46 21.95 -10.22 14.59
N PHE A 47 21.66 -10.69 13.37
CA PHE A 47 21.93 -9.96 12.12
C PHE A 47 20.72 -9.13 11.64
N LEU A 48 19.63 -9.12 12.42
CA LEU A 48 18.37 -8.48 12.05
C LEU A 48 18.43 -6.98 12.31
N LEU A 49 17.91 -6.21 11.36
CA LEU A 49 17.67 -4.79 11.49
C LEU A 49 16.17 -4.59 11.71
N CYS A 50 15.81 -3.85 12.76
CA CYS A 50 14.43 -3.49 13.05
C CYS A 50 14.27 -1.97 12.98
N HIS A 51 13.26 -1.50 12.27
CA HIS A 51 12.91 -0.08 12.22
C HIS A 51 11.46 0.11 12.67
N ALA A 52 11.22 1.07 13.54
CA ALA A 52 9.90 1.66 13.70
C ALA A 52 9.62 2.57 12.50
N LEU A 53 8.43 2.46 11.93
CA LEU A 53 8.04 3.12 10.70
C LEU A 53 6.83 4.04 10.91
N PHE A 54 6.78 5.10 10.12
CA PHE A 54 5.62 5.90 9.78
C PHE A 54 5.46 5.88 8.26
N SER A 55 4.23 5.82 7.76
CA SER A 55 3.97 5.80 6.32
C SER A 55 2.72 6.58 5.93
N LEU A 56 2.75 7.12 4.72
CA LEU A 56 1.62 7.72 4.02
C LEU A 56 1.53 7.09 2.63
N GLY A 57 0.38 6.51 2.31
CA GLY A 57 0.11 5.83 1.05
C GLY A 57 -1.06 6.45 0.27
N TYR A 58 -0.98 6.35 -1.05
CA TYR A 58 -2.03 6.71 -2.00
C TYR A 58 -2.13 5.64 -3.08
N GLY A 59 -3.34 5.28 -3.48
CA GLY A 59 -3.59 4.49 -4.69
C GLY A 59 -4.85 4.98 -5.37
N GLY A 60 -4.81 5.15 -6.69
CA GLY A 60 -5.95 5.55 -7.51
C GLY A 60 -6.20 4.53 -8.63
N PHE A 61 -7.44 4.11 -8.79
CA PHE A 61 -7.88 3.05 -9.69
C PHE A 61 -9.04 3.57 -10.52
N LEU A 62 -8.98 3.37 -11.83
CA LEU A 62 -10.07 3.68 -12.73
C LEU A 62 -10.56 2.39 -13.36
N GLU A 63 -11.86 2.13 -13.26
CA GLU A 63 -12.52 1.01 -13.90
C GLU A 63 -13.63 1.55 -14.80
N THR A 64 -13.61 1.16 -16.07
CA THR A 64 -14.72 1.43 -16.99
C THR A 64 -15.62 0.20 -17.03
N THR A 65 -16.87 0.36 -16.62
CA THR A 65 -17.86 -0.72 -16.61
C THR A 65 -18.89 -0.47 -17.70
N ALA A 66 -19.08 -1.43 -18.60
CA ALA A 66 -20.27 -1.44 -19.44
C ALA A 66 -21.45 -1.95 -18.59
N THR A 67 -22.47 -1.12 -18.38
CA THR A 67 -23.76 -1.58 -17.87
C THR A 67 -24.70 -1.90 -19.05
N PRO A 68 -25.78 -2.67 -18.87
CA PRO A 68 -26.73 -2.96 -19.94
C PRO A 68 -27.45 -1.73 -20.52
N ILE A 69 -27.40 -0.58 -19.83
CA ILE A 69 -28.16 0.63 -20.15
C ILE A 69 -27.22 1.77 -20.56
N ASP A 70 -26.00 1.84 -19.99
CA ASP A 70 -25.02 2.89 -20.31
C ASP A 70 -23.56 2.50 -19.97
N SER A 71 -22.58 3.26 -20.48
CA SER A 71 -21.20 3.15 -20.01
C SER A 71 -21.05 3.85 -18.65
N GLY A 72 -20.69 3.10 -17.62
CA GLY A 72 -20.35 3.62 -16.30
C GLY A 72 -18.84 3.76 -16.11
N GLN A 73 -18.41 4.80 -15.40
CA GLN A 73 -17.04 4.95 -14.94
C GLN A 73 -17.00 4.91 -13.41
N LEU A 74 -16.16 4.05 -12.87
CA LEU A 74 -15.94 3.88 -11.45
C LEU A 74 -14.50 4.25 -11.13
N GLU A 75 -14.32 5.38 -10.46
CA GLU A 75 -13.02 5.80 -9.94
C GLU A 75 -12.98 5.49 -8.44
N ARG A 76 -11.89 4.88 -8.00
CA ARG A 76 -11.63 4.66 -6.58
C ARG A 76 -10.26 5.16 -6.21
N SER A 77 -10.16 5.81 -5.07
CA SER A 77 -8.87 6.11 -4.48
C SER A 77 -8.81 5.71 -3.01
N ILE A 78 -7.62 5.33 -2.57
CA ILE A 78 -7.32 4.88 -1.22
C ILE A 78 -6.17 5.72 -0.70
N ILE A 79 -6.42 6.46 0.38
CA ILE A 79 -5.42 7.20 1.12
C ILE A 79 -5.26 6.50 2.46
N ASP A 80 -4.03 6.19 2.86
CA ASP A 80 -3.78 5.52 4.13
C ASP A 80 -2.58 6.13 4.87
N VAL A 81 -2.69 6.17 6.18
CA VAL A 81 -1.62 6.60 7.08
C VAL A 81 -1.48 5.58 8.19
N GLY A 82 -0.25 5.26 8.56
CA GLY A 82 -0.03 4.25 9.59
C GLY A 82 1.39 4.19 10.10
N GLY A 83 1.55 3.50 11.21
CA GLY A 83 2.84 3.20 11.81
C GLY A 83 3.02 1.71 12.02
N GLY A 84 4.27 1.28 12.23
CA GLY A 84 4.53 -0.12 12.49
C GLY A 84 6.01 -0.44 12.46
N PHE A 85 6.36 -1.64 11.98
CA PHE A 85 7.72 -2.14 12.04
C PHE A 85 8.18 -2.75 10.73
N ARG A 86 9.47 -2.58 10.46
CA ARG A 86 10.21 -3.27 9.39
C ARG A 86 11.25 -4.17 9.99
N LEU A 87 11.27 -5.42 9.55
CA LEU A 87 12.38 -6.34 9.79
C LEU A 87 13.16 -6.51 8.49
N SER A 88 14.48 -6.39 8.55
CA SER A 88 15.35 -6.54 7.38
C SER A 88 16.51 -7.49 7.64
N ILE A 89 16.74 -8.36 6.66
CA ILE A 89 17.76 -9.40 6.68
C ILE A 89 18.72 -9.16 5.50
N PRO A 90 20.02 -8.96 5.75
CA PRO A 90 21.01 -9.01 4.68
C PRO A 90 21.13 -10.46 4.18
N ILE A 91 21.03 -10.66 2.86
CA ILE A 91 21.22 -11.99 2.25
C ILE A 91 22.68 -12.16 1.84
N VAL A 92 23.09 -11.42 0.79
CA VAL A 92 24.42 -11.56 0.19
C VAL A 92 24.89 -10.21 -0.33
N GLY A 93 26.13 -9.86 0.00
CA GLY A 93 26.78 -8.63 -0.44
C GLY A 93 25.96 -7.38 -0.10
N ARG A 94 25.36 -6.77 -1.13
CA ARG A 94 24.61 -5.52 -1.05
C ARG A 94 23.09 -5.71 -1.09
N VAL A 95 22.61 -6.96 -1.10
CA VAL A 95 21.19 -7.31 -1.19
C VAL A 95 20.59 -7.54 0.20
N ARG A 96 19.38 -7.02 0.43
CA ARG A 96 18.58 -7.21 1.63
C ARG A 96 17.16 -7.61 1.26
N VAL A 97 16.56 -8.49 2.05
CA VAL A 97 15.10 -8.68 2.10
C VAL A 97 14.56 -7.92 3.29
N TYR A 98 13.35 -7.40 3.16
CA TYR A 98 12.63 -6.84 4.28
C TYR A 98 11.15 -7.18 4.23
N THR A 99 10.52 -7.12 5.40
CA THR A 99 9.07 -7.21 5.56
C THR A 99 8.59 -6.08 6.47
N ASP A 100 7.44 -5.53 6.14
CA ASP A 100 6.80 -4.44 6.85
C ASP A 100 5.41 -4.90 7.32
N ILE A 101 5.08 -4.53 8.55
CA ILE A 101 3.73 -4.66 9.10
C ILE A 101 3.36 -3.29 9.66
N LEU A 102 2.32 -2.68 9.12
CA LEU A 102 1.85 -1.34 9.47
C LEU A 102 0.38 -1.41 9.82
N ALA A 103 -0.01 -0.68 10.87
CA ALA A 103 -1.39 -0.50 11.27
C ALA A 103 -1.71 0.99 11.35
N GLY A 104 -2.93 1.36 11.01
CA GLY A 104 -3.33 2.76 11.01
C GLY A 104 -4.75 2.98 10.52
N TYR A 105 -4.93 4.05 9.75
CA TYR A 105 -6.21 4.46 9.22
C TYR A 105 -6.15 4.53 7.69
N GLY A 106 -7.19 4.01 7.05
CA GLY A 106 -7.37 4.08 5.61
C GLY A 106 -8.69 4.74 5.28
N HIS A 107 -8.69 5.54 4.23
CA HIS A 107 -9.86 6.22 3.69
C HIS A 107 -10.00 5.87 2.21
N ILE A 108 -11.18 5.45 1.82
CA ILE A 108 -11.52 5.04 0.47
C ILE A 108 -12.55 6.02 -0.05
N LEU A 109 -12.25 6.60 -1.20
CA LEU A 109 -13.11 7.47 -1.99
C LEU A 109 -13.57 6.68 -3.21
N THR A 110 -14.85 6.75 -3.55
CA THR A 110 -15.45 6.08 -4.70
C THR A 110 -16.36 7.05 -5.41
N ASP A 111 -16.05 7.33 -6.67
CA ASP A 111 -16.86 8.14 -7.55
C ASP A 111 -17.38 7.24 -8.67
N LEU A 112 -18.71 7.15 -8.79
CA LEU A 112 -19.39 6.39 -9.84
C LEU A 112 -20.17 7.36 -10.72
N SER A 113 -19.88 7.34 -12.02
CA SER A 113 -20.64 8.07 -13.04
C SER A 113 -21.37 7.08 -13.94
N LEU A 114 -22.67 7.26 -14.11
CA LEU A 114 -23.52 6.49 -15.03
C LEU A 114 -24.10 7.46 -16.07
N GLY A 115 -23.52 7.44 -17.27
CA GLY A 115 -23.89 8.39 -18.31
C GLY A 115 -23.67 9.87 -17.89
N PRO A 116 -24.31 10.83 -18.59
CA PRO A 116 -24.03 12.26 -18.40
C PRO A 116 -24.69 12.90 -17.17
N TYR A 117 -25.63 12.22 -16.50
CA TYR A 117 -26.50 12.86 -15.49
C TYR A 117 -26.46 12.21 -14.10
N GLU A 118 -26.01 10.97 -13.98
CA GLU A 118 -25.97 10.27 -12.70
C GLU A 118 -24.54 10.18 -12.18
N ARG A 119 -24.31 10.76 -11.00
CA ARG A 119 -23.05 10.68 -10.28
C ARG A 119 -23.32 10.35 -8.82
N TYR A 120 -22.58 9.38 -8.30
CA TYR A 120 -22.61 8.96 -6.91
C TYR A 120 -21.21 9.05 -6.34
N ASP A 121 -21.06 9.88 -5.31
CA ASP A 121 -19.81 10.02 -4.58
C ASP A 121 -19.99 9.37 -3.21
N MET A 122 -19.06 8.49 -2.85
CA MET A 122 -19.08 7.75 -1.59
C MET A 122 -17.70 7.76 -0.97
N SER A 123 -17.69 7.85 0.35
CA SER A 123 -16.45 7.73 1.10
C SER A 123 -16.67 6.95 2.37
N TYR A 124 -15.68 6.17 2.75
CA TYR A 124 -15.63 5.51 4.04
C TYR A 124 -14.19 5.35 4.47
N GLY A 125 -13.97 5.23 5.77
CA GLY A 125 -12.67 4.92 6.30
C GLY A 125 -12.76 4.09 7.56
N GLY A 126 -11.63 3.52 7.93
CA GLY A 126 -11.56 2.59 9.04
C GLY A 126 -10.14 2.18 9.34
N PHE A 127 -10.02 1.18 10.20
CA PHE A 127 -8.73 0.60 10.54
C PHE A 127 -8.09 -0.01 9.30
N ALA A 128 -6.84 0.37 9.02
CA ALA A 128 -6.06 -0.16 7.92
C ALA A 128 -4.92 -1.04 8.44
N LEU A 129 -4.77 -2.22 7.84
CA LEU A 129 -3.63 -3.10 8.01
C LEU A 129 -2.87 -3.16 6.68
N THR A 130 -1.58 -2.92 6.72
CA THR A 130 -0.69 -3.07 5.56
C THR A 130 0.40 -4.08 5.87
N VAL A 131 0.55 -5.06 5.00
CA VAL A 131 1.65 -6.03 5.04
C VAL A 131 2.39 -5.94 3.71
N GLY A 132 3.71 -5.76 3.79
CA GLY A 132 4.56 -5.63 2.61
C GLY A 132 5.85 -6.42 2.75
N GLY A 133 6.41 -6.79 1.62
CA GLY A 133 7.70 -7.47 1.54
C GLY A 133 8.46 -7.01 0.31
N GLY A 134 9.78 -6.94 0.40
CA GLY A 134 10.58 -6.43 -0.70
C GLY A 134 12.04 -6.84 -0.66
N LEU A 135 12.70 -6.51 -1.77
CA LEU A 135 14.13 -6.65 -1.99
C LEU A 135 14.73 -5.27 -2.17
N GLN A 136 15.86 -5.02 -1.51
CA GLN A 136 16.65 -3.80 -1.65
C GLN A 136 18.08 -4.14 -2.06
N TYR A 137 18.59 -3.41 -3.04
CA TYR A 137 19.98 -3.40 -3.45
C TYR A 137 20.63 -2.08 -3.05
N ARG A 138 21.71 -2.15 -2.27
CA ARG A 138 22.45 -0.98 -1.82
C ARG A 138 23.39 -0.46 -2.90
N LEU A 139 23.11 0.73 -3.41
CA LEU A 139 23.97 1.42 -4.39
C LEU A 139 25.17 2.08 -3.71
N ALA A 140 24.91 2.80 -2.62
CA ALA A 140 25.92 3.53 -1.83
C ALA A 140 25.65 3.35 -0.33
N ARG A 141 26.53 3.87 0.54
CA ARG A 141 26.33 3.77 2.00
C ARG A 141 25.00 4.39 2.46
N PHE A 142 24.60 5.49 1.81
CA PHE A 142 23.42 6.28 2.13
C PHE A 142 22.22 6.01 1.21
N MET A 143 22.32 5.13 0.20
CA MET A 143 21.28 4.98 -0.83
C MET A 143 21.08 3.53 -1.26
N SER A 144 19.82 3.12 -1.39
CA SER A 144 19.40 1.81 -1.92
C SER A 144 18.23 1.98 -2.88
N ILE A 145 18.10 1.05 -3.81
CA ILE A 145 16.92 0.91 -4.67
C ILE A 145 16.28 -0.45 -4.41
N GLY A 146 15.00 -0.60 -4.68
CA GLY A 146 14.31 -1.84 -4.39
C GLY A 146 13.05 -2.08 -5.20
N VAL A 147 12.52 -3.28 -5.00
CA VAL A 147 11.19 -3.69 -5.45
C VAL A 147 10.41 -4.21 -4.25
N ARG A 148 9.09 -3.98 -4.24
CA ARG A 148 8.22 -4.32 -3.12
C ARG A 148 6.86 -4.78 -3.62
N GLY A 149 6.32 -5.82 -3.00
CA GLY A 149 4.89 -6.15 -3.04
C GLY A 149 4.24 -5.75 -1.72
N GLU A 150 3.02 -5.24 -1.79
CA GLU A 150 2.25 -4.80 -0.63
C GLU A 150 0.78 -5.20 -0.78
N TRP A 151 0.16 -5.53 0.34
CA TRP A 151 -1.28 -5.55 0.50
C TRP A 151 -1.69 -4.59 1.62
N THR A 152 -2.68 -3.75 1.34
CA THR A 152 -3.35 -2.88 2.31
C THR A 152 -4.82 -3.26 2.33
N GLY A 153 -5.36 -3.57 3.50
CA GLY A 153 -6.79 -3.78 3.72
C GLY A 153 -7.34 -2.78 4.73
N VAL A 154 -8.45 -2.14 4.40
CA VAL A 154 -9.22 -1.23 5.25
C VAL A 154 -10.49 -1.94 5.70
N LEU A 155 -10.66 -2.07 7.02
CA LEU A 155 -11.86 -2.62 7.64
C LEU A 155 -13.02 -1.65 7.44
N ARG A 156 -14.14 -2.18 6.95
CA ARG A 156 -15.40 -1.44 6.82
C ARG A 156 -16.42 -1.97 7.83
N ASN A 157 -17.16 -1.06 8.46
CA ASN A 157 -18.23 -1.40 9.39
C ASN A 157 -19.56 -1.76 8.69
N GLU A 158 -19.68 -1.47 7.40
CA GLU A 158 -20.86 -1.74 6.59
C GLU A 158 -20.57 -2.86 5.58
N LEU A 159 -21.48 -3.84 5.51
CA LEU A 159 -21.30 -5.07 4.73
C LEU A 159 -21.55 -4.89 3.22
N VAL A 160 -22.19 -3.80 2.78
CA VAL A 160 -22.72 -3.67 1.41
C VAL A 160 -22.01 -2.56 0.65
N ASP A 161 -21.22 -2.88 -0.38
CA ASP A 161 -20.65 -1.89 -1.30
C ASP A 161 -21.72 -1.35 -2.25
N PHE A 162 -22.18 -0.11 -1.98
CA PHE A 162 -23.26 0.52 -2.73
C PHE A 162 -22.92 0.71 -4.22
N ALA A 163 -21.65 0.97 -4.59
CA ALA A 163 -21.28 1.07 -6.01
C ALA A 163 -21.57 -0.24 -6.75
N THR A 164 -21.21 -1.38 -6.15
CA THR A 164 -21.49 -2.70 -6.74
C THR A 164 -22.98 -3.03 -6.74
N ALA A 165 -23.72 -2.59 -5.73
CA ALA A 165 -25.17 -2.76 -5.66
C ALA A 165 -25.87 -2.00 -6.80
N VAL A 166 -25.51 -0.74 -7.03
CA VAL A 166 -26.05 0.08 -8.12
C VAL A 166 -25.72 -0.52 -9.49
N LEU A 167 -24.51 -1.06 -9.65
CA LEU A 167 -24.10 -1.73 -10.88
C LEU A 167 -24.69 -3.15 -11.06
N ALA A 168 -25.56 -3.61 -10.14
CA ALA A 168 -26.10 -4.98 -10.11
C ALA A 168 -25.03 -6.08 -10.22
N ARG A 169 -23.84 -5.81 -9.68
CA ARG A 169 -22.67 -6.70 -9.75
C ARG A 169 -22.64 -7.62 -8.52
N PRO A 170 -22.08 -8.84 -8.63
CA PRO A 170 -21.85 -9.71 -7.49
C PRO A 170 -21.11 -8.97 -6.38
N GLN A 171 -21.62 -9.03 -5.16
CA GLN A 171 -20.99 -8.39 -4.02
C GLN A 171 -19.89 -9.28 -3.46
N SER A 172 -18.79 -8.64 -3.09
CA SER A 172 -17.76 -9.26 -2.28
C SER A 172 -18.20 -9.13 -0.82
N ASP A 173 -18.45 -10.26 -0.13
CA ASP A 173 -18.73 -10.30 1.31
C ASP A 173 -17.46 -10.03 2.16
N SER A 174 -16.43 -9.41 1.58
CA SER A 174 -15.18 -9.13 2.28
C SER A 174 -15.35 -7.95 3.23
N ALA A 175 -15.02 -8.16 4.51
CA ALA A 175 -14.90 -7.08 5.49
C ALA A 175 -13.71 -6.13 5.21
N PHE A 176 -12.81 -6.50 4.30
CA PHE A 176 -11.63 -5.73 3.90
C PHE A 176 -11.73 -5.26 2.45
N HIS A 177 -11.64 -3.96 2.28
CA HIS A 177 -11.47 -3.30 0.98
C HIS A 177 -10.14 -2.56 0.95
N GLY A 178 -9.43 -2.58 -0.16
CA GLY A 178 -8.03 -2.19 -0.13
C GLY A 178 -7.33 -2.22 -1.48
N ARG A 179 -6.01 -2.43 -1.44
CA ARG A 179 -5.18 -2.57 -2.63
C ARG A 179 -4.09 -3.63 -2.48
N HIS A 180 -3.77 -4.29 -3.57
CA HIS A 180 -2.47 -4.91 -3.80
C HIS A 180 -1.63 -3.94 -4.61
N ALA A 181 -0.35 -3.77 -4.29
CA ALA A 181 0.51 -2.88 -5.04
C ALA A 181 1.93 -3.43 -5.20
N TYR A 182 2.53 -3.13 -6.35
CA TYR A 182 3.90 -3.49 -6.68
C TYR A 182 4.67 -2.21 -7.01
N PHE A 183 5.75 -1.98 -6.27
CA PHE A 183 6.49 -0.74 -6.30
C PHE A 183 7.94 -0.95 -6.71
N VAL A 184 8.49 0.05 -7.38
CA VAL A 184 9.93 0.36 -7.30
C VAL A 184 10.15 1.38 -6.18
N SER A 185 11.29 1.29 -5.51
CA SER A 185 11.60 2.18 -4.40
C SER A 185 13.00 2.75 -4.42
N ALA A 186 13.14 3.93 -3.84
CA ALA A 186 14.41 4.58 -3.54
C ALA A 186 14.45 4.89 -2.05
N THR A 187 15.51 4.42 -1.37
CA THR A 187 15.69 4.54 0.08
C THR A 187 16.97 5.29 0.39
N PHE A 188 16.84 6.35 1.19
CA PHE A 188 17.96 7.06 1.79
C PHE A 188 18.17 6.63 3.24
N HIS A 189 19.44 6.50 3.63
CA HIS A 189 19.87 6.07 4.96
C HIS A 189 20.67 7.22 5.57
N PHE A 190 20.27 7.70 6.75
CA PHE A 190 20.90 8.81 7.48
C PHE A 190 21.33 8.38 8.88
#